data_AF-A0A4V2AYX1-F1
#
_entry.id   AF-A0A4V2AYX1-F1
#
_cell.length_a   1.000
_cell.length_b   1.000
_cell.length_c   1.000
_cell.angle_alpha   90.00
_cell.angle_beta   90.00
_cell.angle_gamma   90.00
#
_symmetry.space_group_name_H-M   'P 1'
#
loop_
_entity.id
_entity.type
_entity.pdbx_description
1 polymer ?
#
loop_
_entity_poly.entity_id
_entity_poly.type
_entity_poly.pdbx_seq_one_letter_code
_entity_poly.pdbx_strand_id
1 'polypeptide(L)'
;MRWYYPLLPVFSCAFILGCGASSEKTRVEYVETPVTCAADFTTRCADIQSQIDAANLQLTAANQSENIAQRYLAQMQLNELMEIREFYRRGEGNIEAITSRYESLKAVIEDNAPLQVETGYKLSYGSEELAATREVFKDFGELTIDPAEIADGPTTASAKVSPVYKVDDNALPWSAYWYPKRGQELFDGDKSPMKKMDEYFKKNGITVKAQDWEKSHYDAKAAEWEGLCDAWAIASILTFEPKETVRLESIDFTSSDLKAIAIKYFEGYSPKIYGRRYQGSASTDGQIQDLRPEAFHKLVEQVIGVQKKPLIIDEDPGPEIWSKPVFRMSFKYSRDPEYKNAIIVKAYPWMIRQRSAVKDDLTSVAADLAAPLYEYRLFHDPLPQADGRLRVLAGEWIGASINFHPDMVYLPGTPANQNQGNEEVRKNHEEIRKLLIKVGMIVESI
;
A
#
# COMPACT_ATOMS: atom_id res chain seq x y z
N MET A 1 -38.60 16.03 -36.77
CA MET A 1 -38.43 14.73 -36.05
C MET A 1 -37.52 15.02 -34.86
N ARG A 2 -38.00 15.40 -33.67
CA ARG A 2 -38.64 14.61 -32.58
C ARG A 2 -37.73 13.43 -32.16
N TRP A 3 -37.21 13.31 -30.93
CA TRP A 3 -37.69 13.63 -29.56
C TRP A 3 -36.48 13.98 -28.63
N TYR A 4 -36.45 15.02 -27.77
CA TYR A 4 -37.04 15.28 -26.42
C TYR A 4 -36.81 14.20 -25.35
N TYR A 5 -36.20 14.51 -24.20
CA TYR A 5 -36.88 14.96 -22.94
C TYR A 5 -35.89 15.61 -21.90
N PRO A 6 -36.36 16.30 -20.83
CA PRO A 6 -36.30 17.76 -20.51
C PRO A 6 -35.25 18.20 -19.43
N LEU A 7 -34.69 19.44 -19.41
CA LEU A 7 -35.11 20.74 -18.80
C LEU A 7 -35.61 20.64 -17.33
N LEU A 8 -35.22 21.42 -16.29
CA LEU A 8 -34.58 22.74 -16.01
C LEU A 8 -34.45 22.88 -14.44
N PRO A 9 -34.07 24.02 -13.77
CA PRO A 9 -33.42 25.30 -14.18
C PRO A 9 -32.19 25.69 -13.30
N VAL A 10 -31.15 26.38 -13.78
CA VAL A 10 -30.96 27.84 -13.96
C VAL A 10 -31.26 28.73 -12.75
N PHE A 11 -30.21 29.37 -12.19
CA PHE A 11 -30.26 30.79 -11.79
C PHE A 11 -28.97 31.54 -12.18
N SER A 12 -29.20 32.82 -12.49
CA SER A 12 -28.45 33.72 -13.37
C SER A 12 -27.13 34.30 -12.82
N CYS A 13 -26.29 34.67 -13.79
CA CYS A 13 -25.12 35.55 -13.77
C CYS A 13 -25.40 37.01 -13.35
N ALA A 14 -24.38 37.71 -12.82
CA ALA A 14 -23.87 39.07 -13.18
C ALA A 14 -23.00 39.61 -12.01
N PHE A 15 -21.74 40.08 -12.16
CA PHE A 15 -21.32 41.30 -12.85
C PHE A 15 -19.78 41.34 -13.10
N ILE A 16 -19.42 41.57 -14.37
CA ILE A 16 -18.36 42.39 -15.02
C ILE A 16 -17.10 42.88 -14.25
N LEU A 17 -15.89 42.54 -14.76
CA LEU A 17 -14.83 43.43 -15.34
C LEU A 17 -13.40 42.85 -15.13
N GLY A 18 -12.60 42.82 -16.21
CA GLY A 18 -11.13 42.92 -16.13
C GLY A 18 -10.31 41.77 -16.74
N CYS A 19 -9.67 42.04 -17.89
CA CYS A 19 -8.66 41.17 -18.51
C CYS A 19 -7.37 41.06 -17.67
N GLY A 20 -6.74 39.89 -17.72
CA GLY A 20 -5.35 39.68 -17.31
C GLY A 20 -4.91 38.26 -17.61
N ALA A 21 -4.26 38.03 -18.76
CA ALA A 21 -3.55 36.79 -19.00
C ALA A 21 -2.34 36.73 -18.06
N SER A 22 -2.40 35.87 -17.05
CA SER A 22 -1.21 35.40 -16.33
C SER A 22 -1.17 33.88 -16.42
N SER A 23 0.01 33.37 -16.77
CA SER A 23 0.35 31.96 -16.77
C SER A 23 0.38 31.44 -15.33
N GLU A 24 -0.76 30.98 -14.81
CA GLU A 24 -0.76 30.18 -13.59
C GLU A 24 -0.28 28.78 -13.95
N LYS A 25 0.99 28.53 -13.64
CA LYS A 25 1.45 27.17 -13.30
C LYS A 25 0.43 26.61 -12.33
N THR A 26 -0.18 25.48 -12.67
CA THR A 26 -1.03 24.73 -11.75
C THR A 26 -0.17 24.34 -10.55
N ARG A 27 -0.11 25.21 -9.55
CA ARG A 27 0.35 24.89 -8.22
C ARG A 27 -0.72 23.94 -7.70
N VAL A 28 -0.37 22.65 -7.61
CA VAL A 28 -1.15 21.74 -6.79
C VAL A 28 -0.91 22.22 -5.36
N GLU A 29 -1.68 23.21 -4.92
CA GLU A 29 -1.93 23.39 -3.51
C GLU A 29 -2.82 22.22 -3.12
N TYR A 30 -2.28 21.33 -2.30
CA TYR A 30 -3.12 20.53 -1.44
C TYR A 30 -3.93 21.54 -0.63
N VAL A 31 -5.19 21.73 -1.01
CA VAL A 31 -6.16 22.28 -0.07
C VAL A 31 -6.26 21.21 1.00
N GLU A 32 -5.49 21.37 2.07
CA GLU A 32 -5.86 20.78 3.34
C GLU A 32 -7.29 21.26 3.59
N THR A 33 -8.27 20.40 3.31
CA THR A 33 -9.57 20.56 3.93
C THR A 33 -9.28 20.70 5.42
N PRO A 34 -9.71 21.77 6.11
CA PRO A 34 -9.48 21.91 7.53
C PRO A 34 -10.31 20.81 8.20
N VAL A 35 -9.69 19.65 8.41
CA VAL A 35 -10.29 18.59 9.19
C VAL A 35 -10.02 18.97 10.63
N THR A 36 -11.02 19.60 11.22
CA THR A 36 -10.99 20.09 12.59
C THR A 36 -10.81 18.94 13.56
N CYS A 37 -9.87 19.08 14.49
CA CYS A 37 -9.67 18.10 15.56
C CYS A 37 -10.93 17.89 16.39
N ALA A 38 -11.00 16.74 17.09
CA ALA A 38 -12.01 16.50 18.11
C ALA A 38 -12.07 17.69 19.08
N ALA A 39 -13.29 18.10 19.44
CA ALA A 39 -13.54 19.35 20.15
C ALA A 39 -12.67 19.50 21.43
N ASP A 40 -12.50 18.40 22.17
CA ASP A 40 -11.74 18.35 23.43
C ASP A 40 -10.22 18.49 23.26
N PHE A 41 -9.72 18.40 22.03
CA PHE A 41 -8.28 18.40 21.71
C PHE A 41 -7.84 19.55 20.80
N THR A 42 -8.75 20.47 20.46
CA THR A 42 -8.49 21.61 19.55
C THR A 42 -7.22 22.39 19.90
N THR A 43 -7.01 22.70 21.19
CA THR A 43 -5.82 23.43 21.67
C THR A 43 -4.54 22.61 21.54
N ARG A 44 -4.60 21.30 21.87
CA ARG A 44 -3.43 20.41 21.79
C ARG A 44 -3.04 20.14 20.34
N CYS A 45 -4.01 20.02 19.45
CA CYS A 45 -3.75 19.94 18.02
C CYS A 45 -3.06 21.18 17.45
N ALA A 46 -3.49 22.38 17.85
CA ALA A 46 -2.88 23.62 17.39
C ALA A 46 -1.43 23.76 17.87
N ASP A 47 -1.16 23.33 19.11
CA ASP A 47 0.18 23.29 19.66
C ASP A 47 1.07 22.31 18.88
N ILE A 48 0.60 21.07 18.68
CA ILE A 48 1.33 20.06 17.91
C ILE A 48 1.51 20.48 16.45
N GLN A 49 0.53 21.16 15.84
CA GLN A 49 0.68 21.71 14.49
C GLN A 49 1.83 22.72 14.42
N SER A 50 1.96 23.58 15.42
CA SER A 50 3.07 24.54 15.49
C SER A 50 4.42 23.82 15.64
N GLN A 51 4.45 22.72 16.39
CA GLN A 51 5.63 21.87 16.52
C GLN A 51 5.96 21.13 15.21
N ILE A 52 4.96 20.66 14.47
CA ILE A 52 5.12 20.06 13.13
C ILE A 52 5.73 21.07 12.17
N ASP A 53 5.25 22.31 12.17
CA ASP A 53 5.77 23.37 11.30
C ASP A 53 7.25 23.66 11.63
N ALA A 54 7.60 23.67 12.91
CA ALA A 54 9.00 23.82 13.36
C ALA A 54 9.87 22.61 12.99
N ALA A 55 9.36 21.39 13.18
CA ALA A 55 10.05 20.16 12.83
C ALA A 55 10.27 20.03 11.31
N ASN A 56 9.32 20.49 10.48
CA ASN A 56 9.48 20.59 9.03
C ASN A 56 10.62 21.53 8.62
N LEU A 57 10.77 22.66 9.32
CA LEU A 57 11.88 23.58 9.08
C LEU A 57 13.22 22.93 9.47
N GLN A 58 13.25 22.22 10.60
CA GLN A 58 14.43 21.48 11.05
C GLN A 58 14.82 20.35 10.07
N LEU A 59 13.84 19.59 9.57
CA LEU A 59 14.06 18.56 8.55
C LEU A 59 14.58 19.17 7.25
N THR A 60 14.03 20.31 6.83
CA THR A 60 14.51 21.03 5.64
C THR A 60 15.98 21.44 5.79
N ALA A 61 16.37 21.94 6.97
CA ALA A 61 17.77 22.26 7.26
C ALA A 61 18.65 21.00 7.34
N ALA A 62 18.15 19.91 7.95
CA ALA A 62 18.86 18.64 8.04
C ALA A 62 19.08 18.01 6.64
N ASN A 63 18.12 18.14 5.73
CA ASN A 63 18.22 17.68 4.35
C ASN A 63 19.31 18.40 3.55
N GLN A 64 19.73 19.59 3.98
CA GLN A 64 20.90 20.29 3.43
C GLN A 64 22.22 19.84 4.05
N SER A 65 22.20 19.11 5.17
CA SER A 65 23.41 18.57 5.81
C SER A 65 23.80 17.22 5.20
N GLU A 66 25.10 16.90 5.12
CA GLU A 66 25.56 15.55 4.74
C GLU A 66 25.41 14.49 5.85
N ASN A 67 24.82 14.87 7.00
CA ASN A 67 24.69 13.99 8.14
C ASN A 67 23.37 13.21 8.08
N ILE A 68 23.46 11.98 7.57
CA ILE A 68 22.33 11.07 7.42
C ILE A 68 21.62 10.80 8.76
N ALA A 69 22.37 10.60 9.85
CA ALA A 69 21.78 10.38 11.18
C ALA A 69 20.96 11.60 11.64
N GLN A 70 21.46 12.81 11.39
CA GLN A 70 20.75 14.04 11.70
C GLN A 70 19.46 14.22 10.88
N ARG A 71 19.47 13.79 9.60
CA ARG A 71 18.25 13.76 8.76
C ARG A 71 17.21 12.81 9.34
N TYR A 72 17.62 11.61 9.72
CA TYR A 72 16.71 10.62 10.31
C TYR A 72 16.14 11.06 11.66
N LEU A 73 16.95 11.67 12.54
CA LEU A 73 16.49 12.21 13.81
C LEU A 73 15.45 13.33 13.63
N ALA A 74 15.71 14.27 12.72
CA ALA A 74 14.77 15.34 12.39
C ALA A 74 13.47 14.79 11.78
N GLN A 75 13.56 13.75 10.96
CA GLN A 75 12.41 13.08 10.35
C GLN A 75 11.57 12.32 11.39
N MET A 76 12.20 11.62 12.32
CA MET A 76 11.48 10.91 13.39
C MET A 76 10.73 11.86 14.31
N GLN A 77 11.32 13.02 14.62
CA GLN A 77 10.64 14.06 15.39
C GLN A 77 9.39 14.57 14.65
N LEU A 78 9.46 14.73 13.32
CA LEU A 78 8.31 15.13 12.54
C LEU A 78 7.21 14.05 12.54
N ASN A 79 7.57 12.78 12.35
CA ASN A 79 6.62 11.67 12.32
C ASN A 79 5.92 11.47 13.67
N GLU A 80 6.66 11.59 14.77
CA GLU A 80 6.11 11.58 16.13
C GLU A 80 5.00 12.62 16.29
N LEU A 81 5.27 13.86 15.89
CA LEU A 81 4.34 14.96 16.03
C LEU A 81 3.12 14.80 15.11
N MET A 82 3.32 14.32 13.88
CA MET A 82 2.22 14.04 12.95
C MET A 82 1.29 12.96 13.50
N GLU A 83 1.84 11.89 14.07
CA GLU A 83 1.05 10.81 14.65
C GLU A 83 0.30 11.27 15.90
N ILE A 84 0.95 12.05 16.78
CA ILE A 84 0.29 12.68 17.93
C ILE A 84 -0.89 13.58 17.47
N ARG A 85 -0.72 14.34 16.39
CA ARG A 85 -1.79 15.19 15.85
C ARG A 85 -2.98 14.35 15.38
N GLU A 86 -2.74 13.26 14.66
CA GLU A 86 -3.82 12.36 14.23
C GLU A 86 -4.48 11.65 15.42
N PHE A 87 -3.71 11.34 16.47
CA PHE A 87 -4.24 10.82 17.73
C PHE A 87 -5.22 11.81 18.40
N TYR A 88 -4.84 13.08 18.49
CA TYR A 88 -5.72 14.15 18.98
C TYR A 88 -6.93 14.41 18.07
N ARG A 89 -6.78 14.27 16.75
CA ARG A 89 -7.91 14.37 15.80
C ARG A 89 -8.97 13.31 16.05
N ARG A 90 -8.57 12.11 16.48
CA ARG A 90 -9.47 11.00 16.85
C ARG A 90 -10.12 11.14 18.23
N GLY A 91 -9.76 12.17 19.01
CA GLY A 91 -10.29 12.36 20.36
C GLY A 91 -9.56 11.53 21.42
N GLU A 92 -8.35 11.07 21.12
CA GLU A 92 -7.56 10.25 22.03
C GLU A 92 -6.45 11.11 22.68
N GLY A 93 -6.30 11.03 24.00
CA GLY A 93 -5.45 11.96 24.76
C GLY A 93 -4.15 11.40 25.32
N ASN A 94 -3.98 10.08 25.32
CA ASN A 94 -2.80 9.42 25.88
C ASN A 94 -1.75 9.13 24.79
N ILE A 95 -0.73 9.97 24.74
CA ILE A 95 0.35 9.89 23.74
C ILE A 95 1.59 9.11 24.24
N GLU A 96 1.56 8.58 25.46
CA GLU A 96 2.73 7.98 26.11
C GLU A 96 3.33 6.82 25.31
N ALA A 97 2.47 6.00 24.71
CA ALA A 97 2.90 4.90 23.82
C ALA A 97 3.56 5.41 22.54
N ILE A 98 3.10 6.54 21.99
CA ILE A 98 3.69 7.16 20.80
C ILE A 98 5.06 7.75 21.17
N THR A 99 5.13 8.56 22.22
CA THR A 99 6.37 9.22 22.65
C THR A 99 7.45 8.23 23.07
N SER A 100 7.11 7.24 23.91
CA SER A 100 8.07 6.22 24.34
C SER A 100 8.63 5.41 23.17
N ARG A 101 7.80 5.14 22.15
CA ARG A 101 8.24 4.51 20.91
C ARG A 101 9.29 5.37 20.20
N TYR A 102 8.99 6.63 19.89
CA TYR A 102 9.92 7.50 19.16
C TYR A 102 11.20 7.86 19.94
N GLU A 103 11.15 7.93 21.26
CA GLU A 103 12.36 8.06 22.10
C GLU A 103 13.31 6.88 21.92
N SER A 104 12.77 5.65 21.89
CA SER A 104 13.58 4.45 21.65
C SER A 104 14.21 4.44 20.25
N LEU A 105 13.55 5.01 19.24
CA LEU A 105 14.07 5.11 17.88
C LEU A 105 15.25 6.08 17.76
N LYS A 106 15.15 7.24 18.42
CA LYS A 106 16.17 8.28 18.40
C LYS A 106 17.48 7.79 19.03
N ALA A 107 17.40 7.08 20.16
CA ALA A 107 18.56 6.54 20.85
C ALA A 107 19.38 5.56 19.99
N VAL A 108 18.74 4.84 19.07
CA VAL A 108 19.39 3.84 18.20
C VAL A 108 20.17 4.48 17.08
N ILE A 109 19.65 5.57 16.53
CA ILE A 109 20.35 6.35 15.50
C ILE A 109 21.60 6.99 16.08
N GLU A 110 21.55 7.34 17.37
CA GLU A 110 22.70 7.87 18.11
C GLU A 110 23.77 6.79 18.40
N ASP A 111 23.37 5.53 18.57
CA ASP A 111 24.27 4.40 18.92
C ASP A 111 24.82 3.59 17.73
N ASN A 112 24.12 3.52 16.58
CA ASN A 112 24.53 2.68 15.45
C ASN A 112 25.24 3.46 14.33
N ALA A 113 26.56 3.26 14.23
CA ALA A 113 27.35 3.80 13.13
C ALA A 113 26.97 3.14 11.78
N PRO A 114 26.70 3.93 10.73
CA PRO A 114 26.28 3.45 9.41
C PRO A 114 27.36 2.61 8.70
N LEU A 115 26.96 1.47 8.09
CA LEU A 115 27.81 0.73 7.13
C LEU A 115 27.97 1.58 5.87
N GLN A 116 29.17 2.13 5.66
CA GLN A 116 29.50 2.91 4.47
C GLN A 116 29.72 1.97 3.28
N VAL A 117 28.90 2.13 2.24
CA VAL A 117 29.21 1.56 0.93
C VAL A 117 30.12 2.57 0.21
N GLU A 118 31.39 2.22 -0.01
CA GLU A 118 32.38 3.05 -0.72
C GLU A 118 31.98 3.29 -2.19
N THR A 119 31.06 4.23 -2.43
CA THR A 119 30.61 4.61 -3.79
C THR A 119 30.95 6.05 -4.15
N GLY A 120 31.72 6.76 -3.31
CA GLY A 120 31.97 8.20 -3.49
C GLY A 120 30.78 9.09 -3.09
N TYR A 121 29.69 8.49 -2.59
CA TYR A 121 28.52 9.13 -2.01
C TYR A 121 28.28 8.55 -0.61
N LYS A 122 27.90 9.39 0.37
CA LYS A 122 27.53 8.92 1.72
C LYS A 122 26.10 8.39 1.67
N LEU A 123 25.91 7.12 1.32
CA LEU A 123 24.66 6.40 1.57
C LEU A 123 24.90 5.32 2.62
N SER A 124 23.98 5.20 3.57
CA SER A 124 24.01 4.16 4.60
C SER A 124 22.77 3.31 4.53
N TYR A 125 22.97 2.01 4.68
CA TYR A 125 21.91 1.02 4.83
C TYR A 125 21.91 0.49 6.25
N GLY A 126 20.72 0.31 6.83
CA GLY A 126 20.56 -0.58 7.97
C GLY A 126 20.91 -2.02 7.57
N SER A 127 21.31 -2.86 8.53
CA SER A 127 21.65 -4.26 8.27
C SER A 127 20.47 -5.05 7.68
N GLU A 128 19.26 -4.79 8.20
CA GLU A 128 18.02 -5.45 7.80
C GLU A 128 17.55 -5.01 6.40
N GLU A 129 17.56 -3.71 6.13
CA GLU A 129 17.25 -3.15 4.80
C GLU A 129 18.20 -3.66 3.71
N LEU A 130 19.50 -3.73 4.05
CA LEU A 130 20.52 -4.26 3.15
C LEU A 130 20.30 -5.74 2.88
N ALA A 131 19.93 -6.52 3.90
CA ALA A 131 19.61 -7.93 3.76
C ALA A 131 18.37 -8.13 2.87
N ALA A 132 17.30 -7.36 3.07
CA ALA A 132 16.11 -7.38 2.23
C ALA A 132 16.42 -7.01 0.76
N THR A 133 17.21 -5.97 0.54
CA THR A 133 17.65 -5.54 -0.79
C THR A 133 18.44 -6.64 -1.51
N ARG A 134 19.39 -7.26 -0.81
CA ARG A 134 20.19 -8.36 -1.35
C ARG A 134 19.36 -9.61 -1.65
N GLU A 135 18.33 -9.87 -0.85
CA GLU A 135 17.41 -10.98 -1.08
C GLU A 135 16.68 -10.82 -2.43
N VAL A 136 16.20 -9.62 -2.73
CA VAL A 136 15.59 -9.31 -4.03
C VAL A 136 16.59 -9.54 -5.17
N PHE A 137 17.79 -8.98 -5.08
CA PHE A 137 18.77 -9.11 -6.16
C PHE A 137 19.34 -10.52 -6.33
N LYS A 138 19.33 -11.33 -5.27
CA LYS A 138 19.64 -12.75 -5.34
C LYS A 138 18.60 -13.51 -6.16
N ASP A 139 17.32 -13.23 -5.93
CA ASP A 139 16.22 -13.96 -6.57
C ASP A 139 15.96 -13.48 -8.01
N PHE A 140 16.19 -12.20 -8.27
CA PHE A 140 15.74 -11.54 -9.51
C PHE A 140 16.87 -10.88 -10.33
N GLY A 141 18.10 -10.91 -9.82
CA GLY A 141 19.23 -10.17 -10.39
C GLY A 141 19.20 -8.69 -10.05
N GLU A 142 20.26 -7.99 -10.42
CA GLU A 142 20.40 -6.57 -10.14
C GLU A 142 19.47 -5.72 -11.01
N LEU A 143 19.17 -4.51 -10.52
CA LEU A 143 18.46 -3.51 -11.30
C LEU A 143 19.43 -2.85 -12.29
N THR A 144 18.99 -2.75 -13.54
CA THR A 144 19.69 -1.99 -14.57
C THR A 144 18.69 -1.08 -15.28
N ILE A 145 19.12 0.10 -15.74
CA ILE A 145 18.27 1.07 -16.45
C ILE A 145 18.84 1.32 -17.84
N ASP A 146 17.98 1.38 -18.87
CA ASP A 146 18.42 1.78 -20.20
C ASP A 146 18.66 3.30 -20.24
N PRO A 147 19.88 3.78 -20.56
CA PRO A 147 20.13 5.20 -20.74
C PRO A 147 19.16 5.91 -21.69
N ALA A 148 18.60 5.20 -22.67
CA ALA A 148 17.66 5.75 -23.63
C ALA A 148 16.30 6.15 -23.03
N GLU A 149 15.96 5.63 -21.85
CA GLU A 149 14.71 5.92 -21.13
C GLU A 149 14.83 7.17 -20.23
N ILE A 150 16.05 7.71 -20.04
CA ILE A 150 16.34 8.79 -19.10
C ILE A 150 16.23 10.15 -19.79
N ALA A 151 15.35 11.02 -19.28
CA ALA A 151 15.27 12.41 -19.72
C ALA A 151 16.46 13.24 -19.22
N ASP A 152 16.89 14.23 -20.00
CA ASP A 152 17.99 15.15 -19.61
C ASP A 152 17.65 16.06 -18.42
N GLY A 153 16.38 16.15 -18.03
CA GLY A 153 15.92 16.88 -16.85
C GLY A 153 14.46 16.58 -16.50
N PRO A 154 13.98 16.99 -15.32
CA PRO A 154 12.64 16.66 -14.84
C PRO A 154 11.49 17.37 -15.58
N THR A 155 11.79 18.45 -16.33
CA THR A 155 10.81 19.24 -17.10
C THR A 155 10.89 19.01 -18.60
N THR A 156 11.93 18.33 -19.08
CA THR A 156 11.98 17.88 -20.47
C THR A 156 11.14 16.61 -20.57
N ALA A 157 10.04 16.66 -21.32
CA ALA A 157 9.33 15.45 -21.68
C ALA A 157 10.34 14.55 -22.41
N SER A 158 10.67 13.38 -21.85
CA SER A 158 11.32 12.38 -22.67
C SER A 158 10.35 12.09 -23.81
N ALA A 159 10.73 12.45 -25.02
CA ALA A 159 10.07 11.92 -26.22
C ALA A 159 10.24 10.39 -26.33
N LYS A 160 10.96 9.78 -25.37
CA LYS A 160 11.29 8.36 -25.28
C LYS A 160 10.55 7.72 -24.11
N VAL A 161 9.93 6.59 -24.46
CA VAL A 161 8.95 5.77 -23.75
C VAL A 161 9.25 5.60 -22.26
N SER A 162 8.41 6.17 -21.41
CA SER A 162 8.28 5.74 -20.02
C SER A 162 7.92 4.25 -19.97
N PRO A 163 8.67 3.38 -19.28
CA PRO A 163 8.26 1.99 -19.16
C PRO A 163 6.95 1.94 -18.37
N VAL A 164 5.98 1.22 -18.94
CA VAL A 164 4.69 0.92 -18.33
C VAL A 164 4.58 -0.59 -18.23
N TYR A 165 4.59 -1.08 -17.00
CA TYR A 165 4.34 -2.48 -16.69
C TYR A 165 2.88 -2.64 -16.31
N LYS A 166 2.22 -3.65 -16.87
CA LYS A 166 0.85 -4.00 -16.55
C LYS A 166 0.67 -5.51 -16.61
N VAL A 167 -0.21 -6.01 -15.77
CA VAL A 167 -0.77 -7.36 -15.89
C VAL A 167 -1.79 -7.41 -17.03
N ASP A 168 -2.26 -8.61 -17.35
CA ASP A 168 -3.38 -8.80 -18.26
C ASP A 168 -4.69 -8.30 -17.63
N ASP A 169 -5.61 -7.76 -18.45
CA ASP A 169 -6.87 -7.19 -17.96
C ASP A 169 -7.77 -8.24 -17.27
N ASN A 170 -7.56 -9.53 -17.55
CA ASN A 170 -8.26 -10.64 -16.88
C ASN A 170 -7.66 -11.02 -15.52
N ALA A 171 -6.48 -10.48 -15.19
CA ALA A 171 -5.77 -10.69 -13.93
C ALA A 171 -5.88 -9.45 -13.00
N LEU A 172 -6.90 -8.61 -13.23
CA LEU A 172 -7.16 -7.46 -12.37
C LEU A 172 -7.62 -7.94 -10.99
N PRO A 173 -6.96 -7.48 -9.91
CA PRO A 173 -7.42 -7.73 -8.56
C PRO A 173 -8.81 -7.14 -8.33
N TRP A 174 -9.64 -7.80 -7.53
CA TRP A 174 -10.97 -7.29 -7.17
C TRP A 174 -11.00 -6.53 -5.85
N SER A 175 -11.87 -5.53 -5.77
CA SER A 175 -12.13 -4.71 -4.58
C SER A 175 -13.20 -5.35 -3.69
N ALA A 176 -13.06 -5.18 -2.38
CA ALA A 176 -14.03 -5.58 -1.38
C ALA A 176 -13.91 -4.73 -0.12
N TYR A 177 -14.86 -4.91 0.80
CA TYR A 177 -14.67 -4.52 2.18
C TYR A 177 -13.58 -5.38 2.81
N TRP A 178 -12.81 -4.81 3.71
CA TRP A 178 -11.65 -5.44 4.33
C TRP A 178 -11.97 -6.11 5.67
N TYR A 179 -13.24 -6.08 6.09
CA TYR A 179 -13.76 -6.72 7.29
C TYR A 179 -12.90 -6.39 8.52
N PRO A 180 -13.00 -5.15 9.04
CA PRO A 180 -12.33 -4.76 10.27
C PRO A 180 -12.65 -5.75 11.39
N LYS A 181 -11.70 -6.05 12.29
CA LYS A 181 -11.93 -6.97 13.43
C LYS A 181 -13.05 -6.51 14.35
N ARG A 182 -13.25 -5.19 14.45
CA ARG A 182 -14.37 -4.55 15.16
C ARG A 182 -15.69 -4.53 14.37
N GLY A 183 -15.69 -5.05 13.14
CA GLY A 183 -16.88 -5.24 12.31
C GLY A 183 -17.59 -6.57 12.62
N GLN A 184 -18.88 -6.63 12.32
CA GLN A 184 -19.72 -7.83 12.55
C GLN A 184 -20.25 -8.42 11.23
N GLU A 185 -19.90 -7.83 10.09
CA GLU A 185 -20.45 -8.14 8.78
C GLU A 185 -20.22 -9.59 8.34
N LEU A 186 -19.19 -10.25 8.88
CA LEU A 186 -18.89 -11.65 8.59
C LEU A 186 -19.89 -12.62 9.24
N PHE A 187 -20.48 -12.27 10.39
CA PHE A 187 -21.19 -13.23 11.24
C PHE A 187 -22.54 -12.74 11.77
N ASP A 188 -22.88 -11.45 11.67
CA ASP A 188 -24.13 -10.94 12.22
C ASP A 188 -25.36 -11.31 11.38
N GLY A 189 -26.36 -11.88 12.04
CA GLY A 189 -27.62 -12.30 11.44
C GLY A 189 -27.56 -13.55 10.54
N ASP A 190 -28.75 -14.01 10.16
CA ASP A 190 -28.95 -15.25 9.37
C ASP A 190 -28.55 -15.12 7.89
N LYS A 191 -28.17 -13.91 7.45
CA LYS A 191 -27.74 -13.63 6.08
C LYS A 191 -26.24 -13.32 5.98
N SER A 192 -25.49 -13.42 7.08
CA SER A 192 -24.06 -13.20 7.05
C SER A 192 -23.34 -14.24 6.18
N PRO A 193 -22.19 -13.90 5.58
CA PRO A 193 -21.43 -14.84 4.75
C PRO A 193 -21.06 -16.13 5.48
N MET A 194 -20.66 -16.05 6.75
CA MET A 194 -20.30 -17.24 7.53
C MET A 194 -21.52 -18.11 7.85
N LYS A 195 -22.69 -17.51 8.14
CA LYS A 195 -23.93 -18.26 8.31
C LYS A 195 -24.27 -19.06 7.05
N LYS A 196 -24.26 -18.39 5.89
CA LYS A 196 -24.61 -19.02 4.61
C LYS A 196 -23.66 -20.17 4.29
N MET A 197 -22.36 -20.01 4.58
CA MET A 197 -21.36 -21.06 4.43
C MET A 197 -21.64 -22.25 5.36
N ASP A 198 -21.89 -22.01 6.65
CA ASP A 198 -22.21 -23.06 7.63
C ASP A 198 -23.49 -23.83 7.22
N GLU A 199 -24.52 -23.13 6.74
CA GLU A 199 -25.75 -23.74 6.24
C GLU A 199 -25.55 -24.57 4.96
N TYR A 200 -24.73 -24.08 4.03
CA TYR A 200 -24.39 -24.81 2.82
C TYR A 200 -23.69 -26.13 3.17
N PHE A 201 -22.68 -26.09 4.04
CA PHE A 201 -21.99 -27.30 4.45
C PHE A 201 -22.89 -28.26 5.21
N LYS A 202 -23.76 -27.74 6.10
CA LYS A 202 -24.73 -28.56 6.82
C LYS A 202 -25.65 -29.34 5.87
N LYS A 203 -26.12 -28.69 4.80
CA LYS A 203 -26.94 -29.36 3.75
C LYS A 203 -26.17 -30.42 2.97
N ASN A 204 -24.84 -30.31 2.92
CA ASN A 204 -23.94 -31.29 2.31
C ASN A 204 -23.37 -32.29 3.33
N GLY A 205 -23.96 -32.39 4.54
CA GLY A 205 -23.57 -33.38 5.55
C GLY A 205 -22.31 -33.02 6.36
N ILE A 206 -21.80 -31.81 6.23
CA ILE A 206 -20.59 -31.33 6.92
C ILE A 206 -21.01 -30.31 7.97
N THR A 207 -20.62 -30.51 9.22
CA THR A 207 -20.90 -29.53 10.28
C THR A 207 -19.74 -28.55 10.36
N VAL A 208 -20.00 -27.29 10.02
CA VAL A 208 -19.07 -26.16 10.17
C VAL A 208 -19.75 -25.14 11.08
N LYS A 209 -18.99 -24.53 11.99
CA LYS A 209 -19.47 -23.48 12.91
C LYS A 209 -18.64 -22.21 12.80
N ALA A 210 -18.32 -21.80 11.58
CA ALA A 210 -17.48 -20.63 11.34
C ALA A 210 -18.12 -19.36 11.89
N GLN A 211 -19.45 -19.20 11.75
CA GLN A 211 -20.18 -18.05 12.28
C GLN A 211 -20.06 -17.93 13.81
N ASP A 212 -20.27 -19.04 14.53
CA ASP A 212 -20.18 -19.07 15.98
C ASP A 212 -18.76 -18.75 16.46
N TRP A 213 -17.75 -19.23 15.72
CA TRP A 213 -16.35 -18.92 16.01
C TRP A 213 -16.05 -17.43 15.81
N GLU A 214 -16.44 -16.83 14.68
CA GLU A 214 -16.22 -15.39 14.44
C GLU A 214 -16.90 -14.55 15.54
N LYS A 215 -18.12 -14.93 15.92
CA LYS A 215 -18.85 -14.24 16.98
C LYS A 215 -18.17 -14.33 18.34
N SER A 216 -17.52 -15.45 18.66
CA SER A 216 -16.82 -15.63 19.95
C SER A 216 -15.45 -14.97 20.00
N HIS A 217 -14.86 -14.65 18.84
CA HIS A 217 -13.56 -13.98 18.71
C HIS A 217 -13.70 -12.51 18.27
N TYR A 218 -14.93 -12.00 18.20
CA TYR A 218 -15.21 -10.59 17.94
C TYR A 218 -14.65 -9.70 19.04
N ASP A 219 -13.90 -8.66 18.64
CA ASP A 219 -13.36 -7.66 19.56
C ASP A 219 -13.77 -6.26 19.11
N ALA A 220 -14.76 -5.69 19.81
CA ALA A 220 -15.23 -4.33 19.59
C ALA A 220 -14.16 -3.26 19.92
N LYS A 221 -13.09 -3.63 20.63
CA LYS A 221 -11.99 -2.73 21.04
C LYS A 221 -10.74 -2.88 20.17
N ALA A 222 -10.71 -3.82 19.22
CA ALA A 222 -9.60 -3.96 18.27
C ALA A 222 -9.33 -2.63 17.56
N ALA A 223 -8.07 -2.34 17.21
CA ALA A 223 -7.71 -1.06 16.59
C ALA A 223 -8.47 -0.84 15.26
N GLU A 224 -8.64 0.42 14.86
CA GLU A 224 -9.44 0.77 13.67
C GLU A 224 -8.89 0.25 12.35
N TRP A 225 -7.59 -0.01 12.31
CA TRP A 225 -6.86 -0.53 11.15
C TRP A 225 -6.74 -2.06 11.17
N GLU A 226 -7.10 -2.74 12.26
CA GLU A 226 -7.04 -4.20 12.34
C GLU A 226 -8.20 -4.85 11.60
N GLY A 227 -7.88 -5.82 10.73
CA GLY A 227 -8.85 -6.51 9.89
C GLY A 227 -8.16 -7.41 8.88
N LEU A 228 -8.81 -7.65 7.74
CA LEU A 228 -8.41 -8.65 6.74
C LEU A 228 -7.92 -8.02 5.43
N CYS A 229 -7.18 -6.91 5.52
CA CYS A 229 -6.63 -6.20 4.36
C CYS A 229 -5.63 -7.06 3.58
N ASP A 230 -4.78 -7.80 4.29
CA ASP A 230 -3.79 -8.74 3.76
C ASP A 230 -4.48 -9.92 3.04
N ALA A 231 -5.43 -10.56 3.73
CA ALA A 231 -6.19 -11.68 3.21
C ALA A 231 -7.03 -11.28 1.99
N TRP A 232 -7.60 -10.07 2.00
CA TRP A 232 -8.26 -9.48 0.84
C TRP A 232 -7.31 -9.27 -0.33
N ALA A 233 -6.16 -8.63 -0.11
CA ALA A 233 -5.19 -8.41 -1.19
C ALA A 233 -4.76 -9.75 -1.82
N ILE A 234 -4.52 -10.79 -1.00
CA ILE A 234 -4.18 -12.14 -1.47
C ILE A 234 -5.33 -12.78 -2.24
N ALA A 235 -6.54 -12.80 -1.66
CA ALA A 235 -7.73 -13.36 -2.31
C ALA A 235 -8.02 -12.68 -3.64
N SER A 236 -7.84 -11.36 -3.70
CA SER A 236 -8.09 -10.55 -4.90
C SER A 236 -7.20 -10.91 -6.08
N ILE A 237 -5.97 -11.37 -5.81
CA ILE A 237 -5.00 -11.79 -6.84
C ILE A 237 -5.18 -13.26 -7.22
N LEU A 238 -5.44 -14.13 -6.23
CA LEU A 238 -5.45 -15.57 -6.41
C LEU A 238 -6.82 -16.14 -6.84
N THR A 239 -7.85 -15.30 -6.91
CA THR A 239 -9.20 -15.72 -7.29
C THR A 239 -9.83 -14.79 -8.32
N PHE A 240 -10.71 -15.34 -9.14
CA PHE A 240 -11.58 -14.56 -10.02
C PHE A 240 -12.68 -13.87 -9.22
N GLU A 241 -13.03 -12.66 -9.65
CA GLU A 241 -14.14 -11.93 -9.04
C GLU A 241 -15.48 -12.65 -9.34
N PRO A 242 -16.30 -12.96 -8.31
CA PRO A 242 -17.63 -13.50 -8.52
C PRO A 242 -18.55 -12.42 -9.12
N LYS A 243 -19.06 -12.68 -10.32
CA LYS A 243 -19.76 -11.66 -11.14
C LYS A 243 -21.27 -11.56 -10.89
N GLU A 244 -21.85 -12.57 -10.26
CA GLU A 244 -23.29 -12.67 -10.05
C GLU A 244 -23.62 -13.47 -8.80
N THR A 245 -24.86 -13.32 -8.32
CA THR A 245 -25.39 -14.15 -7.25
C THR A 245 -25.54 -15.59 -7.71
N VAL A 246 -25.00 -16.53 -6.94
CA VAL A 246 -25.07 -17.97 -7.21
C VAL A 246 -26.00 -18.64 -6.20
N ARG A 247 -26.94 -19.44 -6.68
CA ARG A 247 -27.84 -20.23 -5.82
C ARG A 247 -27.32 -21.65 -5.64
N LEU A 248 -26.94 -22.02 -4.41
CA LEU A 248 -26.44 -23.35 -4.04
C LEU A 248 -27.29 -23.94 -2.92
N GLU A 249 -27.83 -25.14 -3.08
CA GLU A 249 -28.67 -25.79 -2.06
C GLU A 249 -29.79 -24.89 -1.50
N SER A 250 -30.43 -24.10 -2.37
CA SER A 250 -31.43 -23.07 -2.02
C SER A 250 -30.94 -21.91 -1.16
N ILE A 251 -29.62 -21.67 -1.10
CA ILE A 251 -28.99 -20.52 -0.47
C ILE A 251 -28.48 -19.61 -1.58
N ASP A 252 -28.85 -18.33 -1.53
CA ASP A 252 -28.34 -17.32 -2.48
C ASP A 252 -27.07 -16.69 -1.90
N PHE A 253 -25.94 -16.95 -2.55
CA PHE A 253 -24.65 -16.33 -2.28
C PHE A 253 -24.45 -15.15 -3.22
N THR A 254 -24.43 -13.93 -2.70
CA THR A 254 -24.14 -12.74 -3.48
C THR A 254 -22.64 -12.63 -3.80
N SER A 255 -22.27 -11.71 -4.69
CA SER A 255 -20.86 -11.42 -4.96
C SER A 255 -20.11 -11.01 -3.70
N SER A 256 -20.72 -10.24 -2.79
CA SER A 256 -20.05 -9.88 -1.52
C SER A 256 -19.90 -11.07 -0.57
N ASP A 257 -20.86 -12.00 -0.52
CA ASP A 257 -20.75 -13.21 0.30
C ASP A 257 -19.56 -14.07 -0.15
N LEU A 258 -19.45 -14.30 -1.46
CA LEU A 258 -18.38 -15.12 -2.03
C LEU A 258 -17.01 -14.47 -1.85
N LYS A 259 -16.92 -13.14 -2.02
CA LYS A 259 -15.71 -12.37 -1.67
C LYS A 259 -15.34 -12.53 -0.19
N ALA A 260 -16.31 -12.42 0.73
CA ALA A 260 -16.07 -12.60 2.17
C ALA A 260 -15.53 -14.00 2.49
N ILE A 261 -16.13 -15.05 1.91
CA ILE A 261 -15.71 -16.44 2.09
C ILE A 261 -14.29 -16.64 1.53
N ALA A 262 -13.98 -16.09 0.36
CA ALA A 262 -12.63 -16.14 -0.20
C ALA A 262 -11.62 -15.42 0.69
N ILE A 263 -11.93 -14.22 1.20
CA ILE A 263 -11.08 -13.48 2.15
C ILE A 263 -10.79 -14.32 3.38
N LYS A 264 -11.83 -14.92 4.00
CA LYS A 264 -11.64 -15.78 5.17
C LYS A 264 -10.87 -17.06 4.86
N TYR A 265 -11.01 -17.60 3.65
CA TYR A 265 -10.19 -18.72 3.21
C TYR A 265 -8.70 -18.35 3.13
N PHE A 266 -8.35 -17.12 2.74
CA PHE A 266 -6.97 -16.63 2.63
C PHE A 266 -6.43 -15.95 3.90
N GLU A 267 -7.21 -15.86 4.97
CA GLU A 267 -6.72 -15.35 6.26
C GLU A 267 -5.57 -16.23 6.78
N GLY A 268 -4.45 -15.61 7.19
CA GLY A 268 -3.27 -16.33 7.66
C GLY A 268 -2.43 -17.00 6.56
N TYR A 269 -2.74 -16.74 5.28
CA TYR A 269 -1.91 -17.19 4.16
C TYR A 269 -0.46 -16.74 4.33
N SER A 270 0.49 -17.58 3.90
CA SER A 270 1.92 -17.31 4.02
C SER A 270 2.53 -16.98 2.65
N PRO A 271 2.54 -15.71 2.23
CA PRO A 271 3.16 -15.29 0.98
C PRO A 271 4.68 -15.21 1.12
N LYS A 272 5.39 -15.13 -0.02
CA LYS A 272 6.80 -14.71 -0.01
C LYS A 272 6.82 -13.21 0.23
N ILE A 273 7.50 -12.76 1.29
CA ILE A 273 7.62 -11.35 1.64
C ILE A 273 9.05 -10.87 1.36
N TYR A 274 9.18 -9.70 0.74
CA TYR A 274 10.40 -8.92 0.63
C TYR A 274 10.23 -7.62 1.40
N GLY A 275 11.30 -7.15 2.03
CA GLY A 275 11.24 -6.09 3.04
C GLY A 275 11.34 -6.67 4.45
N ARG A 276 11.29 -5.79 5.43
CA ARG A 276 11.30 -6.13 6.85
C ARG A 276 10.10 -5.43 7.48
N ARG A 277 9.53 -6.04 8.51
CA ARG A 277 8.38 -5.44 9.15
C ARG A 277 8.90 -4.46 10.19
N TYR A 278 8.57 -3.20 10.03
CA TYR A 278 8.72 -2.24 11.11
C TYR A 278 7.66 -2.49 12.19
N GLN A 279 8.08 -2.97 13.36
CA GLN A 279 7.21 -3.18 14.52
C GLN A 279 7.25 -1.98 15.48
N GLY A 280 7.83 -0.86 15.04
CA GLY A 280 7.91 0.36 15.79
C GLY A 280 9.19 0.53 16.60
N SER A 281 10.24 -0.27 16.38
CA SER A 281 11.49 -0.16 17.14
C SER A 281 12.72 -0.33 16.24
N ALA A 282 13.28 0.80 15.81
CA ALA A 282 14.52 0.84 15.04
C ALA A 282 15.70 0.13 15.71
N SER A 283 15.66 -0.08 17.03
CA SER A 283 16.67 -0.85 17.76
C SER A 283 16.67 -2.34 17.41
N THR A 284 15.51 -2.87 17.01
CA THR A 284 15.25 -4.31 16.90
C THR A 284 14.89 -4.74 15.48
N ASP A 285 14.19 -3.91 14.71
CA ASP A 285 13.70 -4.27 13.37
C ASP A 285 14.15 -3.33 12.24
N GLY A 286 14.74 -2.18 12.55
CA GLY A 286 15.33 -1.27 11.55
C GLY A 286 14.58 0.05 11.38
N GLN A 287 15.06 0.90 10.49
CA GLN A 287 14.32 2.14 10.18
C GLN A 287 13.15 1.81 9.26
N ILE A 288 12.20 2.75 9.19
CA ILE A 288 11.02 2.78 8.32
C ILE A 288 11.30 2.59 6.80
N GLN A 289 12.54 2.37 6.38
CA GLN A 289 12.96 2.13 4.99
C GLN A 289 13.23 0.64 4.75
N ASP A 290 12.31 -0.21 5.21
CA ASP A 290 12.51 -1.65 5.29
C ASP A 290 12.65 -2.35 3.93
N LEU A 291 12.17 -1.71 2.85
CA LEU A 291 12.48 -2.04 1.47
C LEU A 291 13.03 -0.82 0.72
N ARG A 292 14.26 -0.96 0.22
CA ARG A 292 14.94 0.11 -0.52
C ARG A 292 14.38 0.24 -1.95
N PRO A 293 14.35 1.46 -2.52
CA PRO A 293 13.62 1.73 -3.76
C PRO A 293 14.17 0.98 -4.98
N GLU A 294 15.46 0.69 -5.04
CA GLU A 294 16.08 -0.13 -6.07
C GLU A 294 15.57 -1.58 -6.03
N ALA A 295 15.34 -2.12 -4.84
CA ALA A 295 14.78 -3.45 -4.64
C ALA A 295 13.30 -3.46 -5.00
N PHE A 296 12.53 -2.47 -4.54
CA PHE A 296 11.13 -2.28 -4.91
C PHE A 296 10.95 -2.18 -6.44
N HIS A 297 11.75 -1.34 -7.11
CA HIS A 297 11.71 -1.19 -8.56
C HIS A 297 12.00 -2.52 -9.26
N LYS A 298 13.02 -3.27 -8.82
CA LYS A 298 13.34 -4.57 -9.40
C LYS A 298 12.20 -5.58 -9.25
N LEU A 299 11.56 -5.62 -8.08
CA LEU A 299 10.38 -6.46 -7.86
C LEU A 299 9.25 -6.11 -8.83
N VAL A 300 8.97 -4.82 -9.03
CA VAL A 300 7.93 -4.37 -9.96
C VAL A 300 8.28 -4.72 -11.41
N GLU A 301 9.53 -4.50 -11.84
CA GLU A 301 10.01 -4.87 -13.17
C GLU A 301 9.83 -6.37 -13.42
N GLN A 302 10.19 -7.21 -12.45
CA GLN A 302 10.16 -8.65 -12.65
C GLN A 302 8.77 -9.24 -12.48
N VAL A 303 8.02 -8.84 -11.46
CA VAL A 303 6.70 -9.43 -11.18
C VAL A 303 5.63 -8.87 -12.13
N ILE A 304 5.53 -7.55 -12.26
CA ILE A 304 4.52 -6.94 -13.15
C ILE A 304 5.03 -6.87 -14.58
N GLY A 305 6.30 -6.49 -14.78
CA GLY A 305 6.87 -6.28 -16.11
C GLY A 305 7.13 -7.59 -16.86
N VAL A 306 7.78 -8.57 -16.23
CA VAL A 306 8.17 -9.84 -16.87
C VAL A 306 7.14 -10.95 -16.63
N GLN A 307 6.80 -11.24 -15.37
CA GLN A 307 5.90 -12.35 -15.02
C GLN A 307 4.43 -12.04 -15.32
N LYS A 308 4.08 -10.76 -15.56
CA LYS A 308 2.72 -10.27 -15.81
C LYS A 308 1.74 -10.60 -14.68
N LYS A 309 2.23 -10.62 -13.44
CA LYS A 309 1.43 -10.90 -12.23
C LYS A 309 1.28 -9.66 -11.37
N PRO A 310 0.16 -9.51 -10.64
CA PRO A 310 0.06 -8.49 -9.60
C PRO A 310 1.00 -8.82 -8.43
N LEU A 311 1.35 -7.81 -7.67
CA LEU A 311 2.01 -7.94 -6.36
C LEU A 311 1.23 -7.17 -5.31
N ILE A 312 1.48 -7.43 -4.04
CA ILE A 312 0.88 -6.68 -2.94
C ILE A 312 1.97 -5.82 -2.32
N ILE A 313 1.66 -4.58 -1.99
CA ILE A 313 2.50 -3.71 -1.17
C ILE A 313 1.86 -3.49 0.19
N ASP A 314 2.67 -3.35 1.22
CA ASP A 314 2.29 -2.53 2.36
C ASP A 314 2.45 -1.06 1.93
N GLU A 315 1.36 -0.29 1.84
CA GLU A 315 1.42 1.06 1.25
C GLU A 315 2.00 2.12 2.18
N ASP A 316 2.06 1.81 3.47
CA ASP A 316 2.52 2.70 4.54
C ASP A 316 3.63 1.99 5.33
N PRO A 317 4.73 2.67 5.67
CA PRO A 317 5.83 2.06 6.40
C PRO A 317 5.70 2.15 7.93
N GLY A 318 4.55 2.61 8.42
CA GLY A 318 4.21 2.60 9.84
C GLY A 318 3.98 1.20 10.42
N PRO A 319 3.64 1.12 11.73
CA PRO A 319 3.35 -0.15 12.40
C PRO A 319 2.03 -0.80 11.94
N GLU A 320 1.14 -0.01 11.32
CA GLU A 320 -0.11 -0.46 10.73
C GLU A 320 0.16 -1.06 9.34
N ILE A 321 -0.40 -2.23 9.05
CA ILE A 321 -0.22 -2.88 7.74
C ILE A 321 -1.42 -2.53 6.85
N TRP A 322 -1.14 -1.92 5.71
CA TRP A 322 -2.12 -1.53 4.71
C TRP A 322 -1.82 -2.19 3.36
N SER A 323 -2.18 -3.47 3.26
CA SER A 323 -1.96 -4.26 2.05
C SER A 323 -2.80 -3.79 0.86
N LYS A 324 -2.16 -3.45 -0.27
CA LYS A 324 -2.81 -3.10 -1.55
C LYS A 324 -2.28 -3.91 -2.72
N PRO A 325 -3.15 -4.50 -3.56
CA PRO A 325 -2.72 -5.17 -4.77
C PRO A 325 -2.42 -4.16 -5.89
N VAL A 326 -1.18 -4.17 -6.38
CA VAL A 326 -0.68 -3.36 -7.50
C VAL A 326 -0.70 -4.20 -8.77
N PHE A 327 -1.34 -3.69 -9.81
CA PHE A 327 -1.52 -4.41 -11.08
C PHE A 327 -0.90 -3.69 -12.28
N ARG A 328 -0.50 -2.43 -12.11
CA ARG A 328 0.20 -1.66 -13.14
C ARG A 328 1.13 -0.64 -12.48
N MET A 329 2.25 -0.37 -13.14
CA MET A 329 3.23 0.64 -12.74
C MET A 329 3.75 1.38 -13.96
N SER A 330 3.95 2.68 -13.84
CA SER A 330 4.62 3.51 -14.85
C SER A 330 5.76 4.24 -14.20
N PHE A 331 6.89 4.33 -14.90
CA PHE A 331 8.03 5.10 -14.41
C PHE A 331 8.34 6.27 -15.34
N LYS A 332 8.82 7.36 -14.73
CA LYS A 332 9.50 8.44 -15.44
C LYS A 332 10.89 8.59 -14.85
N TYR A 333 11.88 8.63 -15.73
CA TYR A 333 13.28 8.77 -15.35
C TYR A 333 13.81 10.11 -15.84
N SER A 334 14.54 10.80 -14.98
CA SER A 334 15.28 12.01 -15.35
C SER A 334 16.63 12.01 -14.68
N ARG A 335 17.63 12.61 -15.33
CA ARG A 335 18.93 12.85 -14.70
C ARG A 335 18.75 13.66 -13.42
N ASP A 336 19.47 13.26 -12.38
CA ASP A 336 19.53 14.05 -11.18
C ASP A 336 20.39 15.32 -11.42
N PRO A 337 19.90 16.52 -11.07
CA PRO A 337 20.63 17.77 -11.30
C PRO A 337 21.76 18.00 -10.28
N GLU A 338 21.71 17.34 -9.13
CA GLU A 338 22.66 17.45 -8.01
C GLU A 338 23.78 16.40 -8.14
N TYR A 339 23.44 15.19 -8.59
CA TYR A 339 24.35 14.05 -8.67
C TYR A 339 24.49 13.52 -10.11
N LYS A 340 25.70 13.64 -10.69
CA LYS A 340 25.96 13.30 -12.11
C LYS A 340 25.66 11.86 -12.52
N ASN A 341 25.75 10.92 -11.58
CA ASN A 341 25.56 9.48 -11.73
C ASN A 341 24.32 9.00 -10.94
N ALA A 342 23.31 9.85 -10.86
CA ALA A 342 22.03 9.48 -10.27
C ALA A 342 20.86 9.81 -11.21
N ILE A 343 19.77 9.08 -11.00
CA ILE A 343 18.53 9.17 -11.73
C ILE A 343 17.42 9.45 -10.72
N ILE A 344 16.63 10.49 -10.97
CA ILE A 344 15.36 10.69 -10.29
C ILE A 344 14.30 9.84 -10.99
N VAL A 345 13.59 9.05 -10.20
CA VAL A 345 12.49 8.20 -10.63
C VAL A 345 11.19 8.69 -10.01
N LYS A 346 10.18 8.88 -10.87
CA LYS A 346 8.78 9.03 -10.45
C LYS A 346 8.02 7.77 -10.86
N ALA A 347 7.55 7.03 -9.88
CA ALA A 347 6.78 5.80 -10.05
C ALA A 347 5.30 6.06 -9.76
N TYR A 348 4.44 5.64 -10.68
CA TYR A 348 3.01 5.80 -10.62
C TYR A 348 2.37 4.39 -10.56
N PRO A 349 2.10 3.84 -9.38
CA PRO A 349 1.31 2.61 -9.26
C PRO A 349 -0.15 2.84 -9.65
N TRP A 350 -0.76 1.78 -10.17
CA TRP A 350 -2.21 1.60 -10.18
C TRP A 350 -2.51 0.41 -9.29
N MET A 351 -3.27 0.66 -8.23
CA MET A 351 -3.65 -0.33 -7.24
C MET A 351 -5.15 -0.30 -7.00
N ILE A 352 -5.70 -1.44 -6.60
CA ILE A 352 -7.11 -1.54 -6.23
C ILE A 352 -7.22 -1.21 -4.74
N ARG A 353 -8.21 -0.39 -4.38
CA ARG A 353 -8.49 0.01 -3.00
C ARG A 353 -9.56 -0.88 -2.38
N GLN A 354 -9.57 -0.92 -1.06
CA GLN A 354 -10.67 -1.49 -0.28
C GLN A 354 -11.88 -0.57 -0.34
N ARG A 355 -13.07 -1.14 -0.18
CA ARG A 355 -14.31 -0.37 -0.04
C ARG A 355 -14.54 -0.01 1.42
N SER A 356 -15.26 1.07 1.65
CA SER A 356 -15.65 1.53 3.00
C SER A 356 -16.82 0.75 3.60
N ALA A 357 -17.45 -0.15 2.83
CA ALA A 357 -18.58 -0.97 3.26
C ALA A 357 -18.73 -2.20 2.36
N VAL A 358 -19.47 -3.20 2.83
CA VAL A 358 -19.88 -4.37 2.03
C VAL A 358 -20.79 -3.92 0.88
N LYS A 359 -20.42 -4.28 -0.35
CA LYS A 359 -21.15 -3.95 -1.57
C LYS A 359 -21.06 -5.09 -2.58
N ASP A 360 -22.17 -5.36 -3.26
CA ASP A 360 -22.26 -6.36 -4.33
C ASP A 360 -21.74 -5.85 -5.68
N ASP A 361 -21.44 -4.55 -5.81
CA ASP A 361 -20.93 -3.98 -7.06
C ASP A 361 -19.66 -4.71 -7.55
N LEU A 362 -19.54 -4.91 -8.85
CA LEU A 362 -18.30 -5.42 -9.43
C LEU A 362 -17.17 -4.40 -9.29
N THR A 363 -15.95 -4.88 -9.31
CA THR A 363 -14.76 -4.04 -9.26
C THR A 363 -14.69 -3.21 -10.53
N SER A 364 -14.39 -1.92 -10.37
CA SER A 364 -14.13 -1.06 -11.52
C SER A 364 -12.98 -0.11 -11.25
N VAL A 365 -12.13 0.10 -12.25
CA VAL A 365 -11.03 1.08 -12.16
C VAL A 365 -11.57 2.49 -11.91
N ALA A 366 -12.77 2.81 -12.38
CA ALA A 366 -13.39 4.13 -12.16
C ALA A 366 -13.71 4.39 -10.67
N ALA A 367 -14.15 3.36 -9.93
CA ALA A 367 -14.55 3.51 -8.54
C ALA A 367 -13.48 3.05 -7.54
N ASP A 368 -12.65 2.08 -7.91
CA ASP A 368 -11.83 1.32 -6.97
C ASP A 368 -10.32 1.54 -7.19
N LEU A 369 -9.90 2.45 -8.07
CA LEU A 369 -8.49 2.77 -8.29
C LEU A 369 -7.91 3.70 -7.21
N ALA A 370 -6.71 3.38 -6.74
CA ALA A 370 -5.78 4.31 -6.12
C ALA A 370 -4.50 4.39 -6.96
N ALA A 371 -3.90 5.58 -7.03
CA ALA A 371 -2.71 5.84 -7.84
C ALA A 371 -1.81 6.91 -7.17
N PRO A 372 -1.11 6.57 -6.08
CA PRO A 372 -0.17 7.48 -5.44
C PRO A 372 1.04 7.73 -6.35
N LEU A 373 1.95 8.58 -5.89
CA LEU A 373 3.23 8.85 -6.52
C LEU A 373 4.34 8.45 -5.56
N TYR A 374 5.27 7.64 -6.04
CA TYR A 374 6.53 7.41 -5.34
C TYR A 374 7.68 8.11 -6.06
N GLU A 375 8.50 8.84 -5.31
CA GLU A 375 9.70 9.50 -5.79
C GLU A 375 10.95 8.95 -5.11
N TYR A 376 11.95 8.57 -5.90
CA TYR A 376 13.22 8.08 -5.36
C TYR A 376 14.37 8.40 -6.30
N ARG A 377 15.57 8.36 -5.76
CA ARG A 377 16.82 8.51 -6.49
C ARG A 377 17.50 7.16 -6.59
N LEU A 378 18.03 6.84 -7.77
CA LEU A 378 18.86 5.67 -8.02
C LEU A 378 20.27 6.12 -8.39
N PHE A 379 21.26 5.64 -7.65
CA PHE A 379 22.68 5.82 -7.97
C PHE A 379 23.13 4.69 -8.87
N HIS A 380 23.85 5.00 -9.94
CA HIS A 380 24.30 4.00 -10.89
C HIS A 380 25.81 4.08 -11.15
N ASP A 381 26.34 2.99 -11.69
CA ASP A 381 27.71 2.94 -12.17
C ASP A 381 27.88 3.96 -13.31
N PRO A 382 28.89 4.85 -13.27
CA PRO A 382 29.14 5.80 -14.35
C PRO A 382 29.49 5.11 -15.68
N LEU A 383 29.96 3.86 -15.65
CA LEU A 383 30.24 3.07 -16.83
C LEU A 383 29.07 2.09 -17.10
N PRO A 384 28.49 2.10 -18.32
CA PRO A 384 27.47 1.12 -18.66
C PRO A 384 28.05 -0.29 -18.70
N GLN A 385 27.18 -1.28 -18.48
CA GLN A 385 27.49 -2.70 -18.68
C GLN A 385 27.75 -3.00 -20.17
N ALA A 386 28.19 -4.24 -20.46
CA ALA A 386 28.50 -4.67 -21.81
C ALA A 386 27.32 -4.56 -22.80
N ASP A 387 26.08 -4.61 -22.29
CA ASP A 387 24.84 -4.44 -23.05
C ASP A 387 24.39 -2.97 -23.19
N GLY A 388 25.18 -2.03 -22.65
CA GLY A 388 24.89 -0.60 -22.68
C GLY A 388 24.00 -0.09 -21.54
N ARG A 389 23.47 -0.96 -20.67
CA ARG A 389 22.60 -0.56 -19.56
C ARG A 389 23.38 -0.05 -18.36
N LEU A 390 22.80 0.85 -17.58
CA LEU A 390 23.37 1.38 -16.35
C LEU A 390 23.06 0.44 -15.20
N ARG A 391 24.08 -0.06 -14.52
CA ARG A 391 23.91 -0.86 -13.29
C ARG A 391 23.56 0.06 -12.14
N VAL A 392 22.43 -0.19 -11.48
CA VAL A 392 22.04 0.53 -10.27
C VAL A 392 22.82 -0.05 -9.09
N LEU A 393 23.45 0.82 -8.32
CA LEU A 393 24.29 0.48 -7.18
C LEU A 393 23.52 0.63 -5.86
N ALA A 394 22.65 1.62 -5.79
CA ALA A 394 21.96 2.02 -4.57
C ALA A 394 20.74 2.89 -4.89
N GLY A 395 19.87 3.08 -3.91
CA GLY A 395 18.73 3.97 -4.03
C GLY A 395 18.30 4.56 -2.69
N GLU A 396 17.66 5.73 -2.78
CA GLU A 396 17.08 6.42 -1.64
C GLU A 396 15.71 6.99 -1.99
N TRP A 397 14.76 6.82 -1.08
CA TRP A 397 13.48 7.49 -1.19
C TRP A 397 13.67 9.01 -1.01
N ILE A 398 12.94 9.82 -1.77
CA ILE A 398 13.06 11.29 -1.72
C ILE A 398 11.70 11.98 -1.66
N GLY A 399 11.69 13.25 -1.26
CA GLY A 399 10.47 14.04 -1.18
C GLY A 399 9.45 13.43 -0.21
N ALA A 400 8.18 13.40 -0.61
CA ALA A 400 7.13 12.80 0.21
C ALA A 400 7.33 11.29 0.43
N SER A 401 7.99 10.60 -0.50
CA SER A 401 8.23 9.17 -0.40
C SER A 401 9.29 8.77 0.59
N ILE A 402 9.96 9.72 1.27
CA ILE A 402 10.74 9.39 2.47
C ILE A 402 9.83 8.80 3.57
N ASN A 403 8.56 9.21 3.58
CA ASN A 403 7.57 8.84 4.60
C ASN A 403 6.39 8.03 4.05
N PHE A 404 6.19 8.06 2.73
CA PHE A 404 5.08 7.39 2.06
C PHE A 404 5.62 6.56 0.90
N HIS A 405 6.19 5.40 1.24
CA HIS A 405 6.74 4.43 0.31
C HIS A 405 6.29 3.02 0.68
N PRO A 406 6.33 2.08 -0.28
CA PRO A 406 6.05 0.68 0.00
C PRO A 406 7.08 0.08 0.96
N ASP A 407 6.61 -0.45 2.08
CA ASP A 407 7.47 -0.98 3.13
C ASP A 407 7.85 -2.45 2.91
N MET A 408 6.84 -3.24 2.55
CA MET A 408 6.98 -4.65 2.22
C MET A 408 6.27 -4.96 0.90
N VAL A 409 6.77 -5.98 0.21
CA VAL A 409 6.15 -6.56 -0.98
C VAL A 409 5.82 -8.02 -0.72
N TYR A 410 4.57 -8.39 -0.94
CA TYR A 410 4.07 -9.75 -0.76
C TYR A 410 3.79 -10.35 -2.13
N LEU A 411 4.38 -11.51 -2.39
CA LEU A 411 4.17 -12.30 -3.59
C LEU A 411 3.38 -13.56 -3.21
N PRO A 412 2.07 -13.61 -3.53
CA PRO A 412 1.29 -14.81 -3.32
C PRO A 412 1.75 -15.93 -4.27
N GLY A 413 1.75 -17.16 -3.77
CA GLY A 413 2.17 -18.35 -4.51
C GLY A 413 1.00 -19.04 -5.19
N THR A 414 0.52 -20.12 -4.57
CA THR A 414 -0.60 -20.92 -5.09
C THR A 414 -1.92 -20.53 -4.42
N PRO A 415 -3.08 -20.77 -5.04
CA PRO A 415 -4.40 -20.51 -4.44
C PRO A 415 -4.77 -21.49 -3.32
N ALA A 416 -3.90 -22.42 -2.93
CA ALA A 416 -4.14 -23.30 -1.79
C ALA A 416 -3.72 -22.60 -0.49
N ASN A 417 -4.62 -22.55 0.49
CA ASN A 417 -4.34 -22.14 1.86
C ASN A 417 -4.75 -23.23 2.86
N GLN A 418 -3.89 -23.44 3.86
CA GLN A 418 -4.13 -24.34 4.98
C GLN A 418 -4.02 -23.62 6.33
N ASN A 419 -3.42 -22.43 6.35
CA ASN A 419 -3.29 -21.61 7.54
C ASN A 419 -4.57 -20.81 7.71
N GLN A 420 -5.13 -20.81 8.92
CA GLN A 420 -6.34 -20.05 9.21
C GLN A 420 -6.54 -19.95 10.74
N GLY A 421 -6.88 -18.76 11.26
CA GLY A 421 -7.14 -18.51 12.69
C GLY A 421 -8.46 -19.09 13.22
N ASN A 422 -9.56 -18.90 12.50
CA ASN A 422 -10.81 -19.66 12.61
C ASN A 422 -10.59 -21.16 12.36
N GLU A 423 -10.59 -21.92 13.45
CA GLU A 423 -10.39 -23.36 13.39
C GLU A 423 -11.41 -24.11 12.54
N GLU A 424 -12.65 -23.61 12.43
CA GLU A 424 -13.69 -24.25 11.63
C GLU A 424 -13.41 -24.06 10.14
N VAL A 425 -12.90 -22.90 9.73
CA VAL A 425 -12.40 -22.67 8.37
C VAL A 425 -11.15 -23.53 8.13
N ARG A 426 -10.20 -23.53 9.07
CA ARG A 426 -8.96 -24.33 8.98
C ARG A 426 -9.23 -25.82 8.82
N LYS A 427 -10.11 -26.40 9.62
CA LYS A 427 -10.47 -27.84 9.57
C LYS A 427 -11.14 -28.21 8.25
N ASN A 428 -11.90 -27.30 7.66
CA ASN A 428 -12.71 -27.53 6.46
C ASN A 428 -12.13 -26.85 5.21
N HIS A 429 -10.84 -26.48 5.22
CA HIS A 429 -10.22 -25.67 4.17
C HIS A 429 -10.38 -26.27 2.76
N GLU A 430 -10.24 -27.59 2.58
CA GLU A 430 -10.44 -28.23 1.28
C GLU A 430 -11.90 -28.15 0.80
N GLU A 431 -12.88 -28.25 1.70
CA GLU A 431 -14.29 -28.16 1.33
C GLU A 431 -14.68 -26.72 0.96
N ILE A 432 -14.07 -25.74 1.62
CA ILE A 432 -14.18 -24.31 1.26
C ILE A 432 -13.52 -24.05 -0.09
N ARG A 433 -12.33 -24.61 -0.32
CA ARG A 433 -11.66 -24.53 -1.63
C ARG A 433 -12.52 -25.13 -2.74
N LYS A 434 -13.14 -26.29 -2.51
CA LYS A 434 -14.09 -26.91 -3.45
C LYS A 434 -15.31 -26.04 -3.71
N LEU A 435 -15.84 -25.35 -2.70
CA LEU A 435 -16.90 -24.35 -2.88
C LEU A 435 -16.42 -23.21 -3.79
N LEU A 436 -15.24 -22.65 -3.53
CA LEU A 436 -14.66 -21.58 -4.36
C LEU A 436 -14.37 -22.02 -5.81
N ILE A 437 -13.97 -23.28 -6.02
CA ILE A 437 -13.85 -23.88 -7.35
C ILE A 437 -15.23 -24.01 -8.01
N LYS A 438 -16.22 -24.53 -7.27
CA LYS A 438 -17.59 -24.73 -7.77
C LYS A 438 -18.26 -23.42 -8.20
N VAL A 439 -17.95 -22.30 -7.55
CA VAL A 439 -18.45 -20.97 -7.95
C VAL A 439 -17.54 -20.24 -8.94
N GLY A 440 -16.50 -20.91 -9.46
CA GLY A 440 -15.62 -20.37 -10.50
C GLY A 440 -14.62 -19.30 -10.02
N MET A 441 -14.43 -19.15 -8.70
CA MET A 441 -13.45 -18.22 -8.15
C MET A 441 -12.02 -18.78 -8.21
N ILE A 442 -11.85 -20.09 -8.06
CA ILE A 442 -10.54 -20.76 -8.18
C ILE A 442 -10.59 -21.71 -9.36
N VAL A 443 -9.53 -21.73 -10.17
CA VAL A 443 -9.35 -22.75 -11.22
C VAL A 443 -8.66 -23.96 -10.60
N GLU A 444 -9.22 -25.14 -10.84
CA GLU A 444 -8.59 -26.40 -10.50
C GLU A 444 -7.32 -26.55 -11.34
N SER A 445 -6.15 -26.52 -10.69
CA SER A 445 -4.89 -26.82 -11.37
C SER A 445 -4.91 -28.28 -11.80
N ILE A 446 -4.91 -28.52 -13.11
CA ILE A 446 -4.83 -29.86 -13.74
C ILE A 446 -3.57 -30.60 -13.29
#